data_AF-A0A8S2UMZ9-F1
#
_entry.id   AF-A0A8S2UMZ9-F1
#
_cell.length_a   1.000
_cell.length_b   1.000
_cell.length_c   1.000
_cell.angle_alpha   90.00
_cell.angle_beta   90.00
_cell.angle_gamma   90.00
#
_symmetry.space_group_name_H-M   'P 1'
#
loop_
_entity.id
_entity.type
_entity.pdbx_description
1 polymer ?
#
loop_
_entity_poly.entity_id
_entity_poly.type
_entity_poly.pdbx_seq_one_letter_code
_entity_poly.pdbx_strand_id
1 'polypeptide(L)' 'AFDKLLPKDTQPAPGPQFLCQVTNISECLPVQDQTRFTLTLWNPTIHPVLQYYRVPVTKSYTVRDPTGQPILAE' A
#
# COMPACT_ATOMS: atom_id res chain seq x y z
N ALA A 1 1.59 -3.78 17.58
CA ALA A 1 2.47 -4.97 17.66
C ALA A 1 3.92 -4.60 17.40
N PHE A 2 4.20 -3.81 16.35
CA PHE A 2 5.51 -3.22 16.08
C PHE A 2 6.05 -2.33 17.20
N ASP A 3 5.18 -1.65 17.95
CA ASP A 3 5.56 -0.77 19.07
C ASP A 3 6.32 -1.48 20.19
N LYS A 4 6.17 -2.81 20.28
CA LYS A 4 6.86 -3.65 21.27
C LYS A 4 8.16 -4.26 20.74
N LEU A 5 8.40 -4.18 19.44
CA LEU A 5 9.52 -4.82 18.74
C LEU A 5 10.56 -3.82 18.26
N LEU A 6 10.19 -2.54 18.13
CA LEU A 6 11.10 -1.49 17.72
C LEU A 6 11.85 -0.92 18.94
N PRO A 7 13.15 -0.64 18.82
CA PRO A 7 13.90 0.00 19.89
C PRO A 7 13.29 1.37 20.16
N LYS A 8 12.94 1.57 21.43
CA LYS A 8 12.35 2.81 21.95
C LYS A 8 13.20 3.98 21.46
N ASP A 9 12.58 4.94 20.78
CA ASP A 9 13.16 6.21 20.30
C ASP A 9 13.96 6.20 18.99
N THR A 10 14.03 5.08 18.27
CA THR A 10 14.83 4.99 17.00
C THR A 10 14.00 5.27 15.74
N GLN A 11 12.71 4.91 15.75
CA GLN A 11 11.81 5.16 14.61
C GLN A 11 10.34 5.07 15.06
N PRO A 12 9.44 5.96 14.61
CA PRO A 12 8.03 5.78 14.87
C PRO A 12 7.56 4.44 14.29
N ALA A 13 6.74 3.73 15.05
CA ALA A 13 6.20 2.46 14.57
C ALA A 13 5.43 2.68 13.27
N PRO A 14 5.52 1.74 12.30
CA PRO A 14 4.65 1.75 11.15
C PRO A 14 3.21 1.91 11.59
N GLY A 15 2.49 2.84 10.97
CA GLY A 15 1.08 3.06 11.24
C GLY A 15 0.24 1.77 11.03
N PRO A 16 -1.03 1.78 11.48
CA PRO A 16 -1.91 0.63 11.32
C PRO A 16 -1.95 0.19 9.85
N GLN A 17 -1.67 -1.10 9.64
CA GLN A 17 -1.77 -1.73 8.32
C GLN A 17 -3.20 -2.23 8.13
N PHE A 18 -3.78 -1.95 6.96
CA PHE A 18 -5.12 -2.38 6.61
C PHE A 18 -5.07 -3.32 5.41
N LEU A 19 -5.87 -4.38 5.46
CA LEU A 19 -6.01 -5.34 4.37
C LEU A 19 -7.32 -5.06 3.62
N CYS A 20 -7.24 -4.81 2.32
CA CYS A 20 -8.40 -4.73 1.45
C CYS A 20 -8.90 -6.15 1.11
N GLN A 21 -9.88 -6.68 1.85
CA GLN A 21 -10.38 -8.05 1.65
C GLN A 21 -11.45 -8.16 0.55
N VAL A 22 -12.12 -7.06 0.21
CA VAL A 22 -13.29 -7.01 -0.69
C VAL A 22 -13.03 -6.21 -1.97
N THR A 23 -11.79 -6.29 -2.47
CA THR A 23 -11.40 -5.64 -3.74
C THR A 23 -12.15 -6.20 -4.95
N ASN A 24 -12.74 -7.39 -4.83
CA ASN A 24 -13.59 -8.02 -5.84
C ASN A 24 -14.84 -7.18 -6.17
N ILE A 25 -15.43 -6.50 -5.18
CA ILE A 25 -16.58 -5.60 -5.36
C ILE A 25 -16.17 -4.13 -5.50
N SER A 26 -14.89 -3.88 -5.82
CA SER A 26 -14.31 -2.54 -5.95
C SER A 26 -14.43 -1.70 -4.67
N GLU A 27 -14.33 -2.34 -3.50
CA GLU A 27 -14.39 -1.66 -2.21
C GLU A 27 -13.09 -1.81 -1.43
N CYS A 28 -12.57 -0.69 -0.92
CA CYS A 28 -11.57 -0.66 0.13
C CYS A 28 -11.50 0.73 0.79
N LEU A 29 -12.09 0.85 1.98
CA LEU A 29 -12.22 2.13 2.71
C LEU A 29 -10.89 2.89 2.90
N PRO A 30 -9.77 2.25 3.32
CA PRO A 30 -8.50 2.96 3.52
C PRO A 30 -7.99 3.73 2.30
N VAL A 31 -8.23 3.23 1.08
CA VAL A 31 -7.70 3.83 -0.16
C VAL A 31 -8.70 4.75 -0.84
N GLN A 32 -9.99 4.65 -0.50
CA GLN A 32 -11.06 5.47 -1.08
C GLN A 32 -11.07 6.88 -0.50
N ASP A 33 -10.82 7.03 0.81
CA ASP A 33 -10.96 8.33 1.50
C ASP A 33 -9.62 9.06 1.74
N GLN A 34 -8.51 8.33 1.77
CA GLN A 34 -7.21 8.90 2.12
C GLN A 34 -6.56 9.66 0.97
N THR A 35 -6.05 10.86 1.24
CA THR A 35 -5.31 11.67 0.25
C THR A 35 -3.91 11.14 -0.05
N ARG A 36 -3.34 10.35 0.85
CA ARG A 36 -2.03 9.72 0.70
C ARG A 36 -2.00 8.43 1.51
N PHE A 37 -1.57 7.36 0.87
CA PHE A 37 -1.40 6.05 1.48
C PHE A 37 -0.19 5.34 0.87
N THR A 38 0.24 4.25 1.52
CA THR A 38 1.30 3.37 1.02
C THR A 38 0.71 1.99 0.79
N LEU A 39 0.93 1.43 -0.40
CA LEU A 39 0.54 0.06 -0.71
C LEU A 39 1.74 -0.86 -0.52
N THR A 40 1.54 -1.93 0.22
CA THR A 40 2.51 -3.02 0.33
C THR A 40 1.99 -4.20 -0.48
N LEU A 41 2.71 -4.58 -1.53
CA LEU A 41 2.36 -5.72 -2.38
C LEU A 41 3.30 -6.88 -2.04
N TRP A 42 2.74 -8.00 -1.64
CA TRP A 42 3.50 -9.21 -1.35
C TRP A 42 3.43 -10.18 -2.52
N ASN A 43 4.59 -10.60 -3.02
CA ASN A 43 4.70 -11.68 -3.97
C ASN A 43 5.10 -12.96 -3.22
N PRO A 44 4.20 -13.96 -3.10
CA PRO A 44 4.51 -15.23 -2.44
C PRO A 44 5.35 -16.18 -3.30
N THR A 45 5.59 -15.85 -4.57
CA THR A 45 6.36 -16.71 -5.49
C THR A 45 7.85 -16.43 -5.38
N ILE A 46 8.67 -17.43 -5.71
CA ILE A 46 10.14 -17.30 -5.67
C ILE A 46 10.71 -16.46 -6.83
N HIS A 47 9.90 -16.21 -7.86
CA HIS A 47 10.29 -15.49 -9.06
C HIS A 47 9.77 -14.04 -9.05
N PRO A 48 10.45 -13.09 -9.71
CA PRO A 48 9.91 -11.76 -9.93
C PRO A 48 8.59 -11.80 -10.69
N VAL A 49 7.64 -10.97 -10.28
CA VAL A 49 6.30 -10.86 -10.90
C VAL A 49 6.11 -9.44 -11.42
N LEU A 50 5.68 -9.33 -12.68
CA LEU A 50 5.19 -8.10 -13.27
C LEU A 50 3.69 -8.24 -13.52
N GLN A 51 2.89 -7.60 -12.65
CA GLN A 51 1.43 -7.70 -12.70
C GLN A 51 0.78 -6.36 -12.37
N TYR A 52 -0.30 -6.03 -13.09
CA TYR A 52 -1.12 -4.87 -12.80
C TYR A 52 -1.98 -5.13 -11.56
N TYR A 53 -1.97 -4.16 -10.63
CA TYR A 53 -2.82 -4.17 -9.45
C TYR A 53 -3.85 -3.05 -9.55
N ARG A 54 -5.13 -3.40 -9.38
CA ARG A 54 -6.25 -2.46 -9.42
C ARG A 54 -6.67 -2.10 -7.99
N VAL A 55 -6.80 -0.81 -7.72
CA VAL A 55 -7.18 -0.28 -6.40
C VAL A 55 -8.35 0.70 -6.59
N PRO A 56 -9.47 0.54 -5.85
CA PRO A 56 -10.63 1.41 -6.01
C PRO A 56 -10.38 2.75 -5.34
N VAL A 57 -10.14 3.78 -6.14
CA VAL A 57 -9.86 5.14 -5.68
C VAL A 57 -10.95 6.12 -6.13
N THR A 58 -11.17 7.18 -5.36
CA THR A 58 -12.19 8.22 -5.65
C THR A 58 -11.62 9.48 -6.31
N LYS A 59 -10.28 9.61 -6.34
CA LYS A 59 -9.54 10.78 -6.84
C LYS A 59 -8.41 10.32 -7.77
N SER A 60 -7.82 11.26 -8.48
CA SER A 60 -6.59 11.02 -9.25
C SER A 60 -5.36 11.00 -8.33
N TYR A 61 -4.46 10.03 -8.52
CA TYR A 61 -3.24 9.87 -7.73
C TYR A 61 -2.00 9.84 -8.61
N THR A 62 -0.90 10.39 -8.11
CA THR A 62 0.43 10.09 -8.64
C THR A 62 1.00 8.88 -7.92
N VAL A 63 1.24 7.80 -8.65
CA VAL A 63 1.82 6.58 -8.08
C VAL A 63 3.33 6.65 -8.18
N ARG A 64 4.01 6.24 -7.11
CA ARG A 64 5.47 6.22 -7.04
C ARG A 64 5.95 4.82 -6.65
N ASP A 65 7.08 4.42 -7.21
CA ASP A 65 7.75 3.19 -6.83
C ASP A 65 8.46 3.32 -5.46
N PRO A 66 9.05 2.23 -4.92
CA PRO A 66 9.79 2.28 -3.65
C PRO A 66 11.02 3.21 -3.67
N THR A 67 11.54 3.58 -4.84
CA THR A 67 12.65 4.54 -5.00
C THR A 67 12.18 5.99 -5.07
N GLY A 68 10.86 6.21 -5.10
CA GLY A 68 10.22 7.53 -5.16
C GLY A 68 9.98 8.05 -6.57
N GLN A 69 10.30 7.25 -7.61
CA GLN A 69 10.10 7.61 -9.00
C GLN A 69 8.63 7.44 -9.39
N PRO A 70 8.05 8.37 -10.18
CA PRO A 70 6.69 8.22 -10.66
C PRO A 70 6.58 7.03 -11.61
N ILE A 71 5.53 6.23 -11.45
CA ILE A 71 5.19 5.16 -12.39
C ILE A 71 3.92 5.54 -13.15
N LEU A 72 3.84 5.09 -14.41
CA LEU A 72 2.61 5.22 -15.19
C LEU A 72 1.52 4.36 -14.54
N ALA A 73 0.50 5.03 -14.04
CA ALA A 73 -0.74 4.41 -13.61
C ALA A 73 -1.82 4.84 -14.62
N GLU A 74 -2.47 3.86 -15.24
CA GLU A 74 -3.53 4.05 -16.23
C GLU A 74 -4.91 3.73 -15.62
#